data_AF-A0A416CEK8-F1
#
_entry.id   AF-A0A416CEK8-F1
#
_cell.length_a   1.000
_cell.length_b   1.000
_cell.length_c   1.000
_cell.angle_alpha   90.00
_cell.angle_beta   90.00
_cell.angle_gamma   90.00
#
_symmetry.space_group_name_H-M   'P 1'
#
loop_
_entity.id
_entity.type
_entity.pdbx_description
1 polymer ?
#
loop_
_entity_poly.entity_id
_entity_poly.type
_entity_poly.pdbx_seq_one_letter_code
_entity_poly.pdbx_strand_id
1 'polypeptide(L)'
;MMKFKNWKDMYNLISKGIDLYNPETETFVSVYNDAGALCTYDISKEEAKTLVKESEGTNESWLAFLGIGGNILDDTYYNGARYLKDDPEYELYMAPSYDFCKNNYGLDGWMTTDEYRFELIWRINLPLDSMK
;
A
#
# COMPACT_ATOMS: atom_id res chain seq x y z
N MET A 1 13.43 -4.70 -2.31
CA MET A 1 12.22 -5.24 -2.97
C MET A 1 11.79 -6.52 -2.28
N MET A 2 10.55 -6.56 -1.84
CA MET A 2 9.91 -7.65 -1.13
C MET A 2 9.34 -8.69 -2.08
N LYS A 3 9.27 -9.95 -1.63
CA LYS A 3 8.56 -11.03 -2.30
C LYS A 3 7.64 -11.72 -1.32
N PHE A 4 6.36 -11.77 -1.65
CA PHE A 4 5.35 -12.46 -0.85
C PHE A 4 5.25 -13.92 -1.28
N LYS A 5 5.14 -14.85 -0.33
CA LYS A 5 4.96 -16.27 -0.67
C LYS A 5 3.55 -16.55 -1.18
N ASN A 6 2.58 -15.78 -0.68
CA ASN A 6 1.17 -15.89 -1.03
C ASN A 6 0.45 -14.56 -0.71
N TRP A 7 -0.77 -14.42 -1.21
CA TRP A 7 -1.56 -13.20 -1.04
C TRP A 7 -1.92 -12.88 0.42
N LYS A 8 -2.02 -13.89 1.30
CA LYS A 8 -2.29 -13.66 2.73
C LYS A 8 -1.11 -12.99 3.41
N ASP A 9 0.12 -13.31 3.01
CA ASP A 9 1.32 -12.64 3.56
C ASP A 9 1.30 -11.15 3.21
N MET A 10 0.92 -10.81 1.97
CA MET A 10 0.75 -9.42 1.53
C MET A 10 -0.35 -8.72 2.31
N TYR A 11 -1.55 -9.30 2.35
CA TYR A 11 -2.69 -8.74 3.08
C TYR A 11 -2.36 -8.54 4.57
N ASN A 12 -1.80 -9.55 5.23
CA ASN A 12 -1.46 -9.50 6.66
C ASN A 12 -0.39 -8.44 6.98
N LEU A 13 0.47 -8.09 6.03
CA LEU A 13 1.43 -7.02 6.20
C LEU A 13 0.74 -5.66 6.14
N ILE A 14 -0.07 -5.43 5.10
CA ILE A 14 -0.78 -4.16 4.90
C ILE A 14 -1.80 -3.93 6.02
N SER A 15 -2.56 -4.95 6.41
CA SER A 15 -3.57 -4.87 7.46
C SER A 15 -2.99 -4.60 8.87
N LYS A 16 -1.66 -4.62 9.02
CA LYS A 16 -0.95 -4.20 10.24
C LYS A 16 -0.50 -2.74 10.19
N GLY A 17 -0.91 -1.99 9.17
CA GLY A 17 -0.53 -0.59 8.97
C GLY A 17 0.82 -0.41 8.24
N ILE A 18 1.31 -1.44 7.54
CA ILE A 18 2.53 -1.31 6.73
C ILE A 18 2.14 -0.98 5.30
N ASP A 19 2.35 0.28 4.93
CA ASP A 19 2.07 0.78 3.59
C ASP A 19 3.04 0.23 2.56
N LEU A 20 2.51 -0.14 1.40
CA LEU A 20 3.30 -0.65 0.29
C LEU A 20 3.18 0.25 -0.93
N TYR A 21 4.30 0.35 -1.65
CA TYR A 21 4.37 1.00 -2.95
C TYR A 21 5.06 0.08 -3.94
N ASN A 22 4.55 0.03 -5.17
CA ASN A 22 5.20 -0.61 -6.29
C ASN A 22 5.51 0.45 -7.36
N PRO A 23 6.78 0.86 -7.53
CA PRO A 23 7.17 1.84 -8.54
C PRO A 23 7.01 1.31 -9.99
N GLU A 24 6.95 0.00 -10.21
CA GLU A 24 6.83 -0.57 -11.56
C GLU A 24 5.38 -0.54 -12.07
N THR A 25 4.41 -0.65 -11.16
CA THR A 25 2.98 -0.50 -11.47
C THR A 25 2.41 0.85 -11.03
N GLU A 26 3.24 1.70 -10.41
CA GLU A 26 2.86 2.98 -9.84
C GLU A 26 1.66 2.86 -8.87
N THR A 27 1.64 1.78 -8.08
CA THR A 27 0.52 1.45 -7.17
C THR A 27 0.94 1.62 -5.72
N PHE A 28 0.21 2.45 -4.98
CA PHE A 28 0.28 2.53 -3.52
C PHE A 28 -0.92 1.84 -2.89
N VAL A 29 -0.70 1.15 -1.77
CA VAL A 29 -1.76 0.49 -1.01
C VAL A 29 -1.52 0.62 0.49
N SER A 30 -2.59 0.94 1.22
CA SER A 30 -2.61 1.08 2.68
C SER A 30 -3.89 0.49 3.25
N VAL A 31 -3.91 0.27 4.57
CA VAL A 31 -5.14 -0.08 5.30
C VAL A 31 -6.01 1.18 5.44
N TYR A 32 -7.28 1.04 5.12
CA TYR A 32 -8.24 2.13 5.08
C TYR A 32 -9.01 2.29 6.40
N ASN A 33 -9.38 1.18 7.03
CA ASN A 33 -10.23 1.21 8.22
C ASN A 33 -9.92 0.07 9.20
N ASP A 34 -10.54 0.13 10.38
CA ASP A 34 -10.35 -0.83 11.48
C ASP A 34 -10.82 -2.25 11.13
N ALA A 35 -11.67 -2.40 10.11
CA ALA A 35 -12.07 -3.70 9.58
C ALA A 35 -10.93 -4.38 8.79
N GLY A 36 -9.91 -3.62 8.39
CA GLY A 36 -8.78 -4.09 7.60
C GLY A 36 -8.97 -3.91 6.09
N ALA A 37 -10.05 -3.25 5.65
CA ALA A 37 -10.24 -2.97 4.24
C ALA A 37 -9.07 -2.13 3.73
N LEU A 38 -8.67 -2.34 2.49
CA LEU A 38 -7.54 -1.65 1.86
C LEU A 38 -8.02 -0.47 1.02
N CYS A 39 -7.12 0.47 0.75
CA CYS A 39 -7.33 1.52 -0.23
C CYS A 39 -6.10 1.60 -1.14
N THR A 40 -6.33 1.81 -2.43
CA THR A 40 -5.27 1.94 -3.43
C THR A 40 -5.28 3.31 -4.11
N TYR A 41 -4.10 3.78 -4.47
CA TYR A 41 -3.89 4.96 -5.30
C TYR A 41 -2.93 4.63 -6.44
N ASP A 42 -3.20 5.20 -7.61
CA ASP A 42 -2.22 5.27 -8.69
C ASP A 42 -1.32 6.49 -8.40
N ILE A 43 -0.06 6.22 -8.07
CA ILE A 43 0.93 7.21 -7.66
C ILE A 43 2.17 7.07 -8.54
N SER A 44 2.37 8.04 -9.43
CA SER A 44 3.55 8.09 -10.27
C SER A 44 4.83 8.20 -9.46
N LYS A 45 5.97 7.81 -10.05
CA LYS A 45 7.28 7.96 -9.38
C LYS A 45 7.59 9.41 -8.95
N GLU A 46 7.08 10.42 -9.66
CA GLU A 46 7.28 11.82 -9.30
C GLU A 46 6.37 12.27 -8.14
N GLU A 47 5.14 11.78 -8.09
CA GLU A 47 4.24 12.00 -6.95
C GLU A 47 4.77 11.30 -5.69
N ALA A 48 5.26 10.07 -5.82
CA ALA A 48 5.88 9.33 -4.72
C ALA A 48 7.09 10.08 -4.13
N LYS A 49 7.93 10.71 -4.96
CA LYS A 49 9.03 11.58 -4.47
C LYS A 49 8.52 12.80 -3.71
N THR A 50 7.36 13.35 -4.10
CA THR A 50 6.73 14.47 -3.39
C THR A 50 6.20 14.01 -2.03
N LEU A 51 5.50 12.88 -2.00
CA LEU A 51 4.98 12.28 -0.76
C LEU A 51 6.08 11.92 0.23
N VAL A 52 7.22 11.41 -0.24
CA VAL A 52 8.40 11.17 0.63
C VAL A 52 8.87 12.45 1.34
N LYS A 53 8.81 13.60 0.67
CA LYS A 53 9.19 14.89 1.27
C LYS A 53 8.12 15.40 2.22
N GLU A 54 6.84 15.24 1.88
CA GLU A 54 5.72 15.69 2.69
C GLU A 54 5.56 14.86 3.98
N SER A 55 5.82 13.55 3.91
CA SER A 55 5.77 12.65 5.07
C SER A 55 7.06 12.69 5.91
N GLU A 56 8.07 13.46 5.52
CA GLU A 56 9.34 13.50 6.23
C GLU A 56 9.17 14.12 7.63
N GLY A 57 9.45 13.32 8.67
CA GLY A 57 9.38 13.77 10.06
C GLY A 57 7.98 13.80 10.68
N THR A 58 6.95 13.34 9.96
CA THR A 58 5.56 13.34 10.45
C THR A 58 5.14 12.03 11.12
N ASN A 59 5.86 10.92 10.89
CA ASN A 59 5.43 9.54 11.21
C ASN A 59 4.08 9.14 10.59
N GLU A 60 3.54 9.93 9.67
CA GLU A 60 2.26 9.69 9.02
C GLU A 60 2.42 8.86 7.74
N SER A 61 1.40 8.07 7.44
CA SER A 61 1.23 7.39 6.15
C SER A 61 1.14 8.40 5.00
N TRP A 62 1.55 8.02 3.79
CA TRP A 62 1.26 8.79 2.58
C TRP A 62 -0.24 9.03 2.39
N LEU A 63 -1.09 8.13 2.89
CA LEU A 63 -2.55 8.25 2.87
C LEU A 63 -3.04 9.57 3.52
N ALA A 64 -2.32 10.09 4.53
CA ALA A 64 -2.68 11.34 5.19
C ALA A 64 -2.55 12.58 4.28
N PHE A 65 -1.78 12.49 3.19
CA PHE A 65 -1.49 13.59 2.27
C PHE A 65 -2.25 13.47 0.94
N LEU A 66 -2.74 12.27 0.61
CA LEU A 66 -3.34 11.98 -0.70
C LEU A 66 -4.79 12.47 -0.87
N GLY A 67 -5.47 12.84 0.21
CA GLY A 67 -6.83 13.38 0.15
C GLY A 67 -7.82 12.46 -0.58
N ILE A 68 -8.81 13.05 -1.28
CA ILE A 68 -9.80 12.31 -2.06
C ILE A 68 -9.19 11.73 -3.35
N GLY A 69 -9.61 10.53 -3.75
CA GLY A 69 -9.18 9.92 -5.02
C GLY A 69 -8.75 8.45 -4.93
N GLY A 70 -8.62 7.90 -3.72
CA GLY A 70 -8.30 6.49 -3.52
C GLY A 70 -9.47 5.58 -3.88
N ASN A 71 -9.15 4.39 -4.37
CA ASN A 71 -10.12 3.33 -4.57
C ASN A 71 -10.21 2.48 -3.29
N ILE A 72 -11.34 2.61 -2.57
CA ILE A 72 -11.62 1.82 -1.37
C ILE A 72 -11.97 0.41 -1.82
N LEU A 73 -11.25 -0.58 -1.30
CA LEU A 73 -11.39 -1.99 -1.66
C LEU A 73 -12.31 -2.71 -0.66
N ASP A 74 -13.54 -2.23 -0.57
CA ASP A 74 -14.60 -2.85 0.21
C ASP A 74 -15.88 -3.05 -0.60
N ASP A 75 -16.72 -3.98 -0.16
CA ASP A 75 -18.05 -4.17 -0.73
C ASP A 75 -19.11 -3.53 0.17
N THR A 76 -19.43 -2.27 -0.14
CA THR A 76 -20.41 -1.47 0.61
C THR A 76 -21.83 -2.02 0.62
N TYR A 77 -22.16 -3.02 -0.20
CA TYR A 77 -23.43 -3.73 -0.10
C TYR A 77 -23.59 -4.43 1.26
N TYR A 78 -22.50 -4.99 1.79
CA TYR A 78 -22.47 -5.74 3.05
C TYR A 78 -22.23 -4.84 4.28
N ASN A 79 -22.82 -3.64 4.27
CA ASN A 79 -22.64 -2.56 5.25
C ASN A 79 -22.89 -2.97 6.73
N GLY A 80 -23.62 -4.08 6.97
CA GLY A 80 -23.88 -4.64 8.29
C GLY A 80 -22.65 -5.27 8.99
N ALA A 81 -21.64 -5.70 8.23
CA ALA A 81 -20.47 -6.42 8.74
C ALA A 81 -19.28 -5.52 9.12
N ARG A 82 -19.44 -4.19 9.06
CA ARG A 82 -18.35 -3.19 9.00
C ARG A 82 -17.28 -3.26 10.10
N TYR A 83 -17.47 -4.01 11.19
CA TYR A 83 -16.49 -4.08 12.29
C TYR A 83 -16.38 -5.43 13.00
N LEU A 84 -17.13 -6.46 12.61
CA LEU A 84 -17.17 -7.74 13.33
C LEU A 84 -16.62 -8.86 12.45
N LYS A 85 -15.41 -9.33 12.75
CA LYS A 85 -14.78 -10.46 12.04
C LYS A 85 -15.55 -11.77 12.14
N ASP A 86 -16.41 -11.90 13.15
CA ASP A 86 -17.26 -13.07 13.36
C ASP A 86 -18.58 -12.98 12.56
N ASP A 87 -18.82 -11.89 11.83
CA ASP A 87 -19.98 -11.75 10.96
C ASP A 87 -19.82 -12.63 9.69
N PRO A 88 -20.82 -13.44 9.32
CA PRO A 88 -20.74 -14.28 8.12
C PRO A 88 -20.57 -13.49 6.83
N GLU A 89 -20.91 -12.20 6.79
CA GLU A 89 -20.74 -11.31 5.65
C GLU A 89 -19.39 -10.56 5.67
N TYR A 90 -18.57 -10.71 6.72
CA TYR A 90 -17.26 -10.04 6.81
C TYR A 90 -16.35 -10.42 5.64
N GLU A 91 -16.28 -11.70 5.29
CA GLU A 91 -15.48 -12.16 4.15
C GLU A 91 -15.99 -11.61 2.81
N LEU A 92 -17.30 -11.33 2.69
CA LEU A 92 -17.89 -10.72 1.50
C LEU A 92 -17.55 -9.22 1.43
N TYR A 93 -17.64 -8.51 2.55
CA TYR A 93 -17.20 -7.11 2.69
C TYR A 93 -15.71 -6.95 2.33
N MET A 94 -14.86 -7.90 2.76
CA MET A 94 -13.42 -7.90 2.56
C MET A 94 -12.95 -8.44 1.20
N ALA A 95 -13.86 -9.06 0.41
CA ALA A 95 -13.50 -9.74 -0.82
C ALA A 95 -12.69 -8.87 -1.81
N PRO A 96 -13.01 -7.57 -2.03
CA PRO A 96 -12.22 -6.73 -2.94
C PRO A 96 -10.77 -6.51 -2.47
N SER A 97 -10.56 -6.36 -1.15
CA SER A 97 -9.21 -6.27 -0.56
C SER A 97 -8.42 -7.57 -0.77
N TYR A 98 -9.06 -8.71 -0.58
CA TYR A 98 -8.42 -10.02 -0.80
C TYR A 98 -8.10 -10.26 -2.27
N ASP A 99 -9.00 -9.88 -3.17
CA ASP A 99 -8.82 -10.04 -4.60
C ASP A 99 -7.68 -9.15 -5.12
N PHE A 100 -7.55 -7.93 -4.60
CA PHE A 100 -6.37 -7.10 -4.86
C PHE A 100 -5.08 -7.84 -4.47
N CYS A 101 -4.98 -8.36 -3.26
CA CYS A 101 -3.78 -9.10 -2.85
C CYS A 101 -3.54 -10.37 -3.68
N LYS A 102 -4.60 -11.12 -4.05
CA LYS A 102 -4.48 -12.31 -4.92
C LYS A 102 -3.91 -11.97 -6.29
N ASN A 103 -4.30 -10.82 -6.85
CA ASN A 103 -3.86 -10.40 -8.17
C ASN A 103 -2.46 -9.77 -8.16
N ASN A 104 -1.99 -9.27 -7.02
CA ASN A 104 -0.78 -8.43 -6.96
C ASN A 104 0.41 -9.04 -6.20
N TYR A 105 0.20 -10.04 -5.32
CA TYR A 105 1.29 -10.55 -4.45
C TYR A 105 2.49 -11.13 -5.20
N GLY A 106 2.28 -11.63 -6.41
CA GLY A 106 3.30 -12.24 -7.26
C GLY A 106 4.08 -11.25 -8.12
N LEU A 107 3.71 -9.97 -8.13
CA LEU A 107 4.43 -8.94 -8.86
C LEU A 107 5.75 -8.62 -8.16
N ASP A 108 6.81 -8.42 -8.95
CA ASP A 108 8.05 -7.83 -8.45
C ASP A 108 7.84 -6.31 -8.23
N GLY A 109 8.75 -5.67 -7.49
CA GLY A 109 8.74 -4.21 -7.29
C GLY A 109 8.16 -3.74 -5.95
N TRP A 110 7.35 -4.57 -5.27
CA TRP A 110 6.79 -4.19 -3.97
C TRP A 110 7.87 -3.85 -2.95
N MET A 111 7.66 -2.75 -2.24
CA MET A 111 8.48 -2.29 -1.13
C MET A 111 7.65 -1.47 -0.16
N THR A 112 8.14 -1.29 1.05
CA THR A 112 7.51 -0.34 1.98
C THR A 112 7.79 1.10 1.54
N THR A 113 6.99 2.04 2.00
CA THR A 113 7.23 3.48 1.75
C THR A 113 8.57 3.95 2.35
N ASP A 114 8.99 3.37 3.48
CA ASP A 114 10.31 3.58 4.06
C ASP A 114 11.44 3.05 3.17
N GLU A 115 11.32 1.82 2.66
CA GLU A 115 12.28 1.25 1.71
C GLU A 115 12.41 2.13 0.46
N TYR A 116 11.29 2.64 -0.08
CA TYR A 116 11.30 3.55 -1.22
C TYR A 116 12.01 4.87 -0.90
N ARG A 117 11.76 5.46 0.28
CA ARG A 117 12.49 6.64 0.76
C ARG A 117 14.00 6.37 0.83
N PHE A 118 14.41 5.23 1.39
CA PHE A 118 15.82 4.86 1.45
C PHE A 118 16.44 4.72 0.06
N GLU A 119 15.73 4.10 -0.91
CA GLU A 119 16.22 4.00 -2.29
C GLU A 119 16.44 5.38 -2.94
N LEU A 120 15.52 6.34 -2.74
CA LEU A 120 15.68 7.69 -3.26
C LEU A 120 16.91 8.39 -2.68
N ILE A 121 17.09 8.33 -1.35
CA ILE A 121 18.23 8.95 -0.66
C ILE A 121 19.55 8.32 -1.11
N TRP A 122 19.59 6.99 -1.26
CA TRP A 122 20.78 6.29 -1.75
C TRP A 122 21.14 6.72 -3.16
N ARG A 123 20.17 6.80 -4.08
CA ARG A 123 20.41 7.23 -5.47
C ARG A 123 20.90 8.66 -5.58
N ILE A 124 20.45 9.55 -4.71
CA ILE A 124 20.91 10.96 -4.67
C ILE A 124 22.35 11.07 -4.18
N ASN A 125 22.77 10.21 -3.24
CA ASN A 125 24.10 10.26 -2.62
C ASN A 125 25.15 9.38 -3.31
N LEU A 126 24.80 8.69 -4.41
CA LEU A 126 25.78 7.94 -5.20
C LEU A 126 26.69 8.92 -5.97
N PRO A 127 28.03 8.80 -5.85
CA PRO A 127 28.96 9.50 -6.74
C PRO A 127 28.65 9.12 -8.20
N LEU A 128 28.60 10.12 -9.08
CA LEU A 128 28.33 9.97 -10.52
C LEU A 128 29.21 8.90 -11.20
N ASP A 129 30.39 8.61 -10.64
CA ASP A 129 31.32 7.61 -11.17
C ASP A 129 30.93 6.14 -10.89
N SER A 130 29.91 5.91 -10.08
CA SER A 130 29.47 4.56 -9.65
C SER A 130 28.40 3.93 -10.56
N MET A 131 27.83 4.70 -11.49
CA MET A 131 26.75 4.25 -12.38
C MET A 131 27.30 3.84 -13.77
N LYS A 132 28.26 2.91 -13.79
CA LYS A 132 28.77 2.28 -15.01
C LYS A 132 28.34 0.82 -15.12
#